data_AF-A0AAN0MEM7-F1
#
_entry.id   AF-A0AAN0MEM7-F1
#
_cell.length_a   1.000
_cell.length_b   1.000
_cell.length_c   1.000
_cell.angle_alpha   90.00
_cell.angle_beta   90.00
_cell.angle_gamma   90.00
#
_symmetry.space_group_name_H-M   'P 1'
#
loop_
_entity.id
_entity.type
_entity.pdbx_description
1 polymer ?
#
loop_
_entity_poly.entity_id
_entity_poly.type
_entity_poly.pdbx_seq_one_letter_code
_entity_poly.pdbx_strand_id
1 'polypeptide(L)'
;MEKCFAGSASGANTETLSIVGNIVEVVVMVDYLTHRVSNGGAPIVFDAPGATDFFDVKGDRCEQFARFLKLKNAHVDQALIDAFCRQRKVRDGDKSMVPDIITHEGALREFYEVKPASTTGRRDGRQKIRNFCELNAGHGMPYCSDPNPEGGAVPRGNTYNPNYRRVFWRGQYSSIPAQVSLRFERDSDSLVLYRFCVEVTPEVVNETVLLLLVKAAIVTLILTRGAAIGVLVPAAAAYLLFMRSPLLGSVGQNGANGRADAKYAQRLLNQWRAPRGLPLLAVDGVPGNNTITAIRDFQRAETPAWVDGLIEPGRNTIKRMETLFLNSLNDGFDASIINDGERREWVDDVTYAAALLAPGNQDPAPAPGEAVVVPIEPNAVVVTELQQILDMVHDADFGPNQ
;
A
#
# COMPACT_ATOMS: atom_id res chain seq x y z
N MET A 1 -23.41 -19.59 4.40
CA MET A 1 -24.05 -18.70 3.40
C MET A 1 -23.10 -17.55 3.12
N GLU A 2 -22.80 -17.27 1.84
CA GLU A 2 -22.00 -16.11 1.44
C GLU A 2 -22.93 -14.97 0.99
N LYS A 3 -22.66 -13.74 1.45
CA LYS A 3 -23.30 -12.53 0.93
C LYS A 3 -22.24 -11.48 0.66
N CYS A 4 -22.28 -10.89 -0.53
CA CYS A 4 -21.33 -9.88 -0.98
C CYS A 4 -21.98 -8.49 -1.09
N PHE A 5 -21.21 -7.46 -0.77
CA PHE A 5 -21.66 -6.09 -0.72
C PHE A 5 -20.56 -5.15 -1.23
N ALA A 6 -20.97 -4.03 -1.83
CA ALA A 6 -20.05 -2.92 -2.04
C ALA A 6 -19.72 -2.25 -0.69
N GLY A 7 -18.52 -1.70 -0.54
CA GLY A 7 -18.11 -1.04 0.71
C GLY A 7 -19.11 0.02 1.20
N SER A 8 -19.71 0.79 0.29
CA SER A 8 -20.73 1.80 0.63
C SER A 8 -21.99 1.23 1.29
N ALA A 9 -22.34 -0.04 1.03
CA ALA A 9 -23.49 -0.69 1.66
C ALA A 9 -23.22 -1.07 3.13
N SER A 10 -21.95 -1.09 3.57
CA SER A 10 -21.60 -1.36 4.97
C SER A 10 -22.09 -0.27 5.92
N GLY A 11 -22.35 0.95 5.45
CA GLY A 11 -22.60 2.11 6.29
C GLY A 11 -21.37 2.64 7.02
N ALA A 12 -20.16 2.26 6.58
CA ALA A 12 -18.91 2.93 6.95
C ALA A 12 -18.88 4.36 6.38
N ASN A 13 -18.20 5.28 7.07
CA ASN A 13 -18.05 6.66 6.58
C ASN A 13 -17.11 6.74 5.37
N THR A 14 -17.11 7.87 4.67
CA THR A 14 -16.33 8.08 3.44
C THR A 14 -14.83 7.97 3.65
N GLU A 15 -14.31 8.44 4.78
CA GLU A 15 -12.89 8.36 5.14
C GLU A 15 -12.42 6.91 5.32
N THR A 16 -13.18 6.13 6.07
CA THR A 16 -12.96 4.68 6.28
C THR A 16 -12.94 3.95 4.94
N LEU A 17 -13.91 4.26 4.07
CA LEU A 17 -14.00 3.65 2.74
C LEU A 17 -12.86 4.08 1.81
N SER A 18 -12.35 5.31 1.98
CA SER A 18 -11.17 5.80 1.26
C SER A 18 -9.91 5.04 1.66
N ILE A 19 -9.68 4.84 2.97
CA ILE A 19 -8.55 4.04 3.49
C ILE A 19 -8.61 2.61 2.95
N VAL A 20 -9.79 1.99 2.99
CA VAL A 20 -10.03 0.67 2.40
C VAL A 20 -9.72 0.65 0.91
N GLY A 21 -10.13 1.68 0.17
CA GLY A 21 -9.83 1.82 -1.26
C GLY A 21 -8.34 1.75 -1.53
N ASN A 22 -7.54 2.53 -0.79
CA ASN A 22 -6.08 2.52 -0.92
C ASN A 22 -5.48 1.14 -0.63
N ILE A 23 -5.95 0.44 0.42
CA ILE A 23 -5.48 -0.93 0.74
C ILE A 23 -5.80 -1.89 -0.41
N VAL A 24 -7.02 -1.79 -0.95
CA VAL A 24 -7.47 -2.62 -2.05
C VAL A 24 -6.64 -2.37 -3.30
N GLU A 25 -6.35 -1.11 -3.63
CA GLU A 25 -5.49 -0.75 -4.78
C GLU A 25 -4.12 -1.42 -4.66
N VAL A 26 -3.49 -1.39 -3.48
CA VAL A 26 -2.22 -2.09 -3.24
C VAL A 26 -2.34 -3.60 -3.43
N VAL A 27 -3.40 -4.23 -2.91
CA VAL A 27 -3.63 -5.67 -3.10
C VAL A 27 -3.77 -6.02 -4.59
N VAL A 28 -4.52 -5.22 -5.35
CA VAL A 28 -4.71 -5.42 -6.79
C VAL A 28 -3.42 -5.18 -7.55
N MET A 29 -2.62 -4.18 -7.17
CA MET A 29 -1.30 -3.90 -7.74
C MET A 29 -0.36 -5.10 -7.61
N VAL A 30 -0.23 -5.69 -6.42
CA VAL A 30 0.69 -6.82 -6.24
C VAL A 30 0.21 -8.06 -6.99
N ASP A 31 -1.09 -8.33 -7.01
CA ASP A 31 -1.65 -9.43 -7.79
C ASP A 31 -1.46 -9.21 -9.30
N TYR A 32 -1.62 -7.97 -9.78
CA TYR A 32 -1.32 -7.58 -11.17
C TYR A 32 0.15 -7.81 -11.54
N LEU A 33 1.09 -7.37 -10.71
CA LEU A 33 2.53 -7.58 -10.93
C LEU A 33 2.88 -9.08 -10.95
N THR A 34 2.27 -9.86 -10.05
CA THR A 34 2.45 -11.33 -10.01
C THR A 34 1.94 -11.97 -11.30
N HIS A 35 0.76 -11.54 -11.78
CA HIS A 35 0.20 -11.97 -13.06
C HIS A 35 1.09 -11.59 -14.25
N ARG A 36 1.74 -10.43 -14.22
CA ARG A 36 2.67 -10.00 -15.28
C ARG A 36 3.90 -10.91 -15.33
N VAL A 37 4.51 -11.17 -14.19
CA VAL A 37 5.67 -12.07 -14.08
C VAL A 37 5.32 -13.49 -14.53
N SER A 38 4.16 -14.02 -14.13
CA SER A 38 3.75 -15.37 -14.54
C SER A 38 3.50 -15.51 -16.04
N ASN A 39 3.23 -14.41 -16.73
CA ASN A 39 3.08 -14.34 -18.18
C ASN A 39 4.36 -13.87 -18.92
N GLY A 40 5.51 -13.93 -18.25
CA GLY A 40 6.82 -13.63 -18.85
C GLY A 40 7.13 -12.14 -19.01
N GLY A 41 6.34 -11.25 -18.41
CA GLY A 41 6.68 -9.83 -18.33
C GLY A 41 7.79 -9.56 -17.31
N ALA A 42 8.54 -8.48 -17.53
CA ALA A 42 9.53 -7.98 -16.58
C ALA A 42 9.05 -6.64 -16.06
N PRO A 43 8.18 -6.61 -15.03
CA PRO A 43 7.68 -5.35 -14.54
C PRO A 43 8.84 -4.49 -14.06
N ILE A 44 8.78 -3.19 -14.30
CA ILE A 44 9.73 -2.22 -13.78
C ILE A 44 8.87 -1.04 -13.38
N VAL A 45 8.77 -0.77 -12.09
CA VAL A 45 7.80 0.18 -11.60
C VAL A 45 8.37 1.59 -11.59
N PHE A 46 7.50 2.58 -11.78
CA PHE A 46 7.91 3.98 -11.92
C PHE A 46 8.66 4.55 -10.72
N ASP A 47 9.60 5.44 -11.08
CA ASP A 47 10.82 5.95 -10.42
C ASP A 47 12.14 5.26 -10.86
N ALA A 48 12.06 4.03 -11.36
CA ALA A 48 13.21 3.31 -11.91
C ALA A 48 13.53 3.68 -13.38
N PRO A 49 14.81 3.67 -13.80
CA PRO A 49 15.18 3.78 -15.20
C PRO A 49 14.52 2.69 -16.05
N GLY A 50 13.83 3.08 -17.13
CA GLY A 50 13.15 2.14 -18.03
C GLY A 50 11.78 1.65 -17.55
N ALA A 51 11.29 2.11 -16.39
CA ALA A 51 10.02 1.73 -15.76
C ALA A 51 8.90 1.46 -16.75
N THR A 52 8.44 0.21 -16.88
CA THR A 52 7.34 -0.23 -17.75
C THR A 52 5.97 -0.07 -17.13
N ASP A 53 5.88 0.08 -15.81
CA ASP A 53 4.64 0.08 -15.06
C ASP A 53 4.54 1.33 -14.19
N PHE A 54 3.35 1.90 -14.10
CA PHE A 54 3.02 3.04 -13.24
C PHE A 54 1.83 2.66 -12.35
N PHE A 55 1.88 3.10 -11.10
CA PHE A 55 0.79 2.96 -10.15
C PHE A 55 0.46 4.33 -9.55
N ASP A 56 -0.81 4.60 -9.29
CA ASP A 56 -1.26 5.85 -8.67
C ASP A 56 -0.98 5.84 -7.15
N VAL A 57 0.30 5.73 -6.79
CA VAL A 57 0.78 5.73 -5.40
C VAL A 57 0.87 7.15 -4.83
N LYS A 58 1.06 7.29 -3.51
CA LYS A 58 1.03 8.61 -2.85
C LYS A 58 2.20 9.52 -3.31
N GLY A 59 1.92 10.82 -3.41
CA GLY A 59 2.88 11.85 -3.84
C GLY A 59 2.23 12.89 -4.77
N ASP A 60 3.04 13.64 -5.52
CA ASP A 60 2.54 14.47 -6.61
C ASP A 60 2.14 13.59 -7.81
N ARG A 61 0.94 13.03 -7.73
CA ARG A 61 0.37 12.10 -8.71
C ARG A 61 0.38 12.65 -10.14
N CYS A 62 0.15 13.95 -10.32
CA CYS A 62 0.14 14.55 -11.66
C CYS A 62 1.54 14.64 -12.26
N GLU A 63 2.54 15.03 -11.46
CA GLU A 63 3.92 15.11 -11.92
C GLU A 63 4.46 13.72 -12.28
N GLN A 64 4.27 12.74 -11.39
CA GLN A 64 4.73 11.37 -11.58
C GLN A 64 4.07 10.73 -12.82
N PHE A 65 2.75 10.90 -12.95
CA PHE A 65 2.00 10.45 -14.12
C PHE A 65 2.51 11.08 -15.42
N ALA A 66 2.70 12.41 -15.44
CA ALA A 66 3.21 13.11 -16.62
C ALA A 66 4.62 12.65 -17.00
N ARG A 67 5.49 12.44 -16.02
CA ARG A 67 6.85 11.91 -16.21
C ARG A 67 6.83 10.50 -16.78
N PHE A 68 5.98 9.61 -16.26
CA PHE A 68 5.83 8.26 -16.80
C PHE A 68 5.33 8.28 -18.25
N LEU A 69 4.31 9.10 -18.55
CA LEU A 69 3.80 9.23 -19.91
C LEU A 69 4.86 9.77 -20.87
N LYS A 70 5.65 10.76 -20.46
CA LYS A 70 6.80 11.28 -21.23
C LYS A 70 7.85 10.21 -21.47
N LEU A 71 8.24 9.47 -20.43
CA LEU A 71 9.22 8.39 -20.51
C LEU A 71 8.83 7.35 -21.57
N LYS A 72 7.53 7.06 -21.69
CA LYS A 72 7.01 6.03 -22.60
C LYS A 72 6.52 6.52 -23.94
N ASN A 73 6.33 7.82 -24.08
CA ASN A 73 5.83 8.45 -25.28
C ASN A 73 6.67 9.71 -25.54
N ALA A 74 7.79 9.55 -26.24
CA ALA A 74 8.79 10.60 -26.39
C ALA A 74 8.23 11.91 -26.99
N HIS A 75 7.15 11.83 -27.77
CA HIS A 75 6.45 12.97 -28.36
C HIS A 75 5.53 13.72 -27.41
N VAL A 76 5.18 13.15 -26.26
CA VAL A 76 4.32 13.80 -25.26
C VAL A 76 5.06 14.98 -24.62
N ASP A 77 4.37 16.08 -24.35
CA ASP A 77 4.88 17.22 -23.57
C ASP A 77 4.54 17.01 -22.10
N GLN A 78 5.55 16.79 -21.26
CA GLN A 78 5.36 16.52 -19.83
C GLN A 78 4.68 17.69 -19.10
N ALA A 79 5.09 18.92 -19.37
CA ALA A 79 4.57 20.09 -18.66
C ALA A 79 3.09 20.32 -19.01
N LEU A 80 2.72 20.08 -20.26
CA LEU A 80 1.33 20.15 -20.70
C LEU A 80 0.45 19.08 -20.02
N ILE A 81 0.92 17.83 -19.93
CA ILE A 81 0.18 16.75 -19.27
C ILE A 81 0.02 17.03 -17.77
N ASP A 82 1.09 17.48 -17.10
CA ASP A 82 1.05 17.82 -15.68
C ASP A 82 0.04 18.96 -15.41
N ALA A 83 0.12 20.05 -16.19
CA ALA A 83 -0.81 21.17 -16.10
C ALA A 83 -2.26 20.74 -16.34
N PHE A 84 -2.51 19.91 -17.37
CA PHE A 84 -3.84 19.41 -17.68
C PHE A 84 -4.39 18.50 -16.58
N CYS A 85 -3.56 17.62 -16.01
CA CYS A 85 -3.90 16.77 -14.87
C CYS A 85 -4.31 17.62 -13.66
N ARG A 86 -3.50 18.62 -13.29
CA ARG A 86 -3.78 19.52 -12.16
C ARG A 86 -5.05 20.32 -12.38
N GLN A 87 -5.24 20.89 -13.58
CA GLN A 87 -6.45 21.65 -13.92
C GLN A 87 -7.71 20.79 -13.78
N ARG A 88 -7.67 19.55 -14.29
CA ARG A 88 -8.78 18.60 -14.17
C ARG A 88 -9.01 18.15 -12.73
N LYS A 89 -7.96 17.98 -11.92
CA LYS A 89 -8.11 17.71 -10.48
C LYS A 89 -8.85 18.84 -9.77
N VAL A 90 -8.57 20.10 -10.09
CA VAL A 90 -9.29 21.26 -9.54
C VAL A 90 -10.76 21.27 -9.99
N ARG A 91 -11.02 20.98 -11.26
CA ARG A 91 -12.38 21.05 -11.84
C ARG A 91 -13.28 19.87 -11.45
N ASP A 92 -12.73 18.67 -11.49
CA ASP A 92 -13.47 17.40 -11.39
C ASP A 92 -13.26 16.69 -10.03
N GLY A 93 -12.37 17.22 -9.17
CA GLY A 93 -11.96 16.60 -7.91
C GLY A 93 -11.06 15.38 -8.11
N ASP A 94 -11.10 14.44 -7.17
CA ASP A 94 -10.37 13.16 -7.24
C ASP A 94 -10.90 12.18 -8.31
N LYS A 95 -11.84 12.62 -9.15
CA LYS A 95 -12.22 11.91 -10.40
C LYS A 95 -11.16 12.13 -11.49
N SER A 96 -9.90 12.12 -11.08
CA SER A 96 -8.72 12.46 -11.89
C SER A 96 -8.63 11.58 -13.13
N MET A 97 -7.77 11.95 -14.07
CA MET A 97 -7.52 11.16 -15.28
C MET A 97 -6.43 10.08 -15.10
N VAL A 98 -5.87 9.94 -13.90
CA VAL A 98 -4.67 9.12 -13.64
C VAL A 98 -5.13 7.70 -13.28
N PRO A 99 -5.01 6.70 -14.17
CA PRO A 99 -5.40 5.34 -13.85
C PRO A 99 -4.58 4.79 -12.67
N ASP A 100 -5.17 3.86 -11.92
CA ASP A 100 -4.50 3.25 -10.76
C ASP A 100 -3.33 2.35 -11.19
N ILE A 101 -3.40 1.79 -12.40
CA ILE A 101 -2.35 0.95 -13.03
C ILE A 101 -2.17 1.38 -14.49
N ILE A 102 -0.94 1.54 -14.96
CA ILE A 102 -0.61 1.67 -16.39
C ILE A 102 0.61 0.80 -16.70
N THR A 103 0.59 0.13 -17.84
CA THR A 103 1.71 -0.67 -18.33
C THR A 103 2.04 -0.36 -19.78
N HIS A 104 3.33 -0.19 -20.05
CA HIS A 104 3.92 0.08 -21.35
C HIS A 104 5.22 -0.73 -21.49
N GLU A 105 5.09 -1.96 -21.98
CA GLU A 105 6.20 -2.89 -22.24
C GLU A 105 6.02 -3.58 -23.58
N GLY A 106 7.02 -3.54 -24.47
CA GLY A 106 6.96 -4.29 -25.74
C GLY A 106 5.75 -3.91 -26.60
N ALA A 107 4.80 -4.82 -26.81
CA ALA A 107 3.51 -4.55 -27.45
C ALA A 107 2.35 -4.29 -26.45
N LEU A 108 2.55 -4.59 -25.16
CA LEU A 108 1.53 -4.43 -24.13
C LEU A 108 1.37 -2.96 -23.76
N ARG A 109 0.16 -2.43 -23.97
CA ARG A 109 -0.23 -1.04 -23.69
C ARG A 109 -1.56 -1.06 -22.99
N GLU A 110 -1.56 -1.21 -21.69
CA GLU A 110 -2.80 -1.39 -20.92
C GLU A 110 -2.83 -0.50 -19.69
N PHE A 111 -4.02 -0.31 -19.14
CA PHE A 111 -4.23 0.41 -17.90
C PHE A 111 -5.47 -0.14 -17.20
N TYR A 112 -5.56 0.06 -15.89
CA TYR A 112 -6.68 -0.38 -15.09
C TYR A 112 -7.06 0.67 -14.05
N GLU A 113 -8.36 0.72 -13.78
CA GLU A 113 -8.98 1.49 -12.71
C GLU A 113 -9.64 0.52 -11.74
N VAL A 114 -9.41 0.69 -10.44
CA VAL A 114 -9.93 -0.13 -9.35
C VAL A 114 -11.00 0.66 -8.61
N LYS A 115 -12.20 0.08 -8.50
CA LYS A 115 -13.34 0.72 -7.81
C LYS A 115 -14.18 -0.26 -6.99
N PRO A 116 -14.85 0.21 -5.93
CA PRO A 116 -15.84 -0.61 -5.26
C PRO A 116 -16.97 -0.96 -6.23
N ALA A 117 -17.52 -2.17 -6.16
CA ALA A 117 -18.60 -2.62 -7.05
C ALA A 117 -19.99 -2.01 -6.71
N SER A 118 -20.04 -0.73 -6.33
CA SER A 118 -21.27 0.04 -6.17
C SER A 118 -21.67 0.69 -7.50
N THR A 119 -22.92 1.14 -7.60
CA THR A 119 -23.39 1.94 -8.75
C THR A 119 -22.52 3.19 -8.96
N THR A 120 -22.18 3.88 -7.88
CA THR A 120 -21.30 5.05 -7.90
C THR A 120 -19.88 4.68 -8.32
N GLY A 121 -19.29 3.63 -7.75
CA GLY A 121 -17.92 3.20 -8.08
C GLY A 121 -17.77 2.81 -9.55
N ARG A 122 -18.77 2.10 -10.11
CA ARG A 122 -18.82 1.76 -11.55
C ARG A 122 -18.90 3.02 -12.42
N ARG A 123 -19.79 3.95 -12.09
CA ARG A 123 -19.96 5.20 -12.84
C ARG A 123 -18.66 6.02 -12.82
N ASP A 124 -18.08 6.19 -11.63
CA ASP A 124 -16.90 7.02 -11.44
C ASP A 124 -15.66 6.38 -12.09
N GLY A 125 -15.51 5.05 -12.01
CA GLY A 125 -14.45 4.32 -12.72
C GLY A 125 -14.58 4.44 -14.25
N ARG A 126 -15.78 4.27 -14.79
CA ARG A 126 -16.03 4.48 -16.23
C ARG A 126 -15.76 5.92 -16.68
N GLN A 127 -16.04 6.91 -15.83
CA GLN A 127 -15.71 8.30 -16.12
C GLN A 127 -14.19 8.54 -16.15
N LYS A 128 -13.46 7.98 -15.19
CA LYS A 128 -11.99 8.05 -15.11
C LYS A 128 -11.34 7.42 -16.34
N ILE A 129 -11.81 6.24 -16.75
CA ILE A 129 -11.38 5.55 -17.99
C ILE A 129 -11.64 6.42 -19.24
N ARG A 130 -12.84 7.00 -19.37
CA ARG A 130 -13.13 7.92 -20.49
C ARG A 130 -12.21 9.14 -20.49
N ASN A 131 -12.03 9.79 -19.34
CA ASN A 131 -11.15 10.95 -19.20
C ASN A 131 -9.70 10.60 -19.61
N PHE A 132 -9.20 9.43 -19.23
CA PHE A 132 -7.87 8.98 -19.64
C PHE A 132 -7.80 8.67 -21.14
N CYS A 133 -8.84 8.08 -21.74
CA CYS A 133 -8.86 7.87 -23.18
C CYS A 133 -8.97 9.17 -24.00
N GLU A 134 -9.67 10.19 -23.50
CA GLU A 134 -9.67 11.54 -24.10
C GLU A 134 -8.26 12.14 -24.12
N LEU A 135 -7.54 12.05 -22.99
CA LEU A 135 -6.14 12.47 -22.89
C LEU A 135 -5.28 11.66 -23.88
N ASN A 136 -5.47 10.35 -23.91
CA ASN A 136 -4.75 9.44 -24.79
C ASN A 136 -4.91 9.82 -26.27
N ALA A 137 -6.14 10.08 -26.71
CA ALA A 137 -6.43 10.50 -28.07
C ALA A 137 -5.84 11.89 -28.39
N GLY A 138 -6.01 12.86 -27.50
CA GLY A 138 -5.53 14.24 -27.69
C GLY A 138 -4.00 14.37 -27.80
N HIS A 139 -3.27 13.39 -27.25
CA HIS A 139 -1.80 13.39 -27.24
C HIS A 139 -1.19 12.21 -28.02
N GLY A 140 -1.98 11.50 -28.84
CA GLY A 140 -1.50 10.41 -29.69
C GLY A 140 -0.80 9.28 -28.91
N MET A 141 -1.31 8.95 -27.72
CA MET A 141 -0.78 7.86 -26.90
C MET A 141 -1.44 6.52 -27.27
N PRO A 142 -0.82 5.36 -26.98
CA PRO A 142 -1.27 4.06 -27.49
C PRO A 142 -2.11 3.24 -26.49
N TYR A 143 -2.62 3.83 -25.41
CA TYR A 143 -3.32 3.11 -24.33
C TYR A 143 -4.82 2.91 -24.57
N CYS A 144 -5.41 3.65 -25.50
CA CYS A 144 -6.73 3.39 -26.05
C CYS A 144 -6.60 3.27 -27.58
N SER A 145 -7.35 2.36 -28.20
CA SER A 145 -7.39 2.29 -29.67
C SER A 145 -8.35 3.31 -30.26
N ASP A 146 -8.20 3.53 -31.57
CA ASP A 146 -9.09 4.36 -32.37
C ASP A 146 -10.56 4.02 -32.09
N PRO A 147 -11.44 5.03 -32.14
CA PRO A 147 -12.83 4.84 -31.85
C PRO A 147 -13.42 3.74 -32.71
N ASN A 148 -14.22 2.88 -32.09
CA ASN A 148 -15.05 1.95 -32.83
C ASN A 148 -15.98 2.74 -33.80
N PRO A 149 -16.68 2.08 -34.74
CA PRO A 149 -17.65 2.76 -35.62
C PRO A 149 -18.72 3.58 -34.88
N GLU A 150 -18.92 3.35 -33.59
CA GLU A 150 -19.84 4.07 -32.70
C GLU A 150 -19.20 5.32 -32.04
N GLY A 151 -17.94 5.64 -32.36
CA GLY A 151 -17.27 6.90 -31.99
C GLY A 151 -16.58 6.91 -30.63
N GLY A 152 -16.49 5.78 -29.93
CA GLY A 152 -15.86 5.70 -28.60
C GLY A 152 -14.47 5.06 -28.63
N ALA A 153 -13.47 5.73 -28.05
CA ALA A 153 -12.15 5.15 -27.83
C ALA A 153 -12.25 3.87 -26.99
N VAL A 154 -11.58 2.81 -27.41
CA VAL A 154 -11.62 1.50 -26.71
C VAL A 154 -10.39 1.37 -25.81
N PRO A 155 -10.55 1.25 -24.48
CA PRO A 155 -9.43 1.12 -23.56
C PRO A 155 -8.76 -0.25 -23.71
N ARG A 156 -7.43 -0.32 -23.50
CA ARG A 156 -6.64 -1.54 -23.76
C ARG A 156 -6.32 -2.41 -22.54
N GLY A 157 -7.10 -2.36 -21.46
CA GLY A 157 -6.94 -3.24 -20.28
C GLY A 157 -7.75 -4.51 -20.31
N ASN A 158 -7.27 -5.55 -20.98
CA ASN A 158 -7.98 -6.84 -21.05
C ASN A 158 -7.15 -8.08 -20.71
N THR A 159 -5.83 -7.94 -20.53
CA THR A 159 -4.95 -9.08 -20.20
C THR A 159 -5.12 -9.52 -18.75
N TYR A 160 -5.24 -8.57 -17.82
CA TYR A 160 -5.45 -8.85 -16.40
C TYR A 160 -6.94 -9.01 -16.11
N ASN A 161 -7.34 -10.23 -15.78
CA ASN A 161 -8.73 -10.59 -15.49
C ASN A 161 -8.84 -11.19 -14.08
N PRO A 162 -8.70 -10.38 -13.02
CA PRO A 162 -8.77 -10.89 -11.66
C PRO A 162 -10.16 -11.49 -11.42
N ASN A 163 -10.21 -12.75 -11.01
CA ASN A 163 -11.42 -13.41 -10.55
C ASN A 163 -11.09 -14.31 -9.36
N TYR A 164 -10.67 -13.67 -8.28
CA TYR A 164 -10.23 -14.36 -7.08
C TYR A 164 -10.82 -13.74 -5.82
N ARG A 165 -10.74 -14.52 -4.74
CA ARG A 165 -11.19 -14.16 -3.40
C ARG A 165 -9.98 -14.15 -2.47
N ARG A 166 -9.86 -13.10 -1.65
CA ARG A 166 -8.86 -13.00 -0.58
C ARG A 166 -9.56 -12.88 0.75
N VAL A 167 -9.35 -13.87 1.61
CA VAL A 167 -9.82 -13.83 2.99
C VAL A 167 -8.87 -12.95 3.78
N PHE A 168 -9.39 -11.92 4.44
CA PHE A 168 -8.57 -11.03 5.27
C PHE A 168 -8.97 -11.07 6.75
N TRP A 169 -10.12 -11.67 7.07
CA TRP A 169 -10.52 -11.91 8.45
C TRP A 169 -11.25 -13.24 8.58
N ARG A 170 -10.88 -14.00 9.62
CA ARG A 170 -11.60 -15.18 10.12
C ARG A 170 -11.73 -15.01 11.61
N GLY A 171 -12.93 -15.20 12.15
CA GLY A 171 -13.13 -15.09 13.57
C GLY A 171 -14.53 -15.50 13.99
N GLN A 172 -14.88 -15.13 15.22
CA GLN A 172 -16.22 -15.30 15.75
C GLN A 172 -16.77 -13.93 16.16
N TYR A 173 -18.02 -13.65 15.81
CA TYR A 173 -18.75 -12.47 16.27
C TYR A 173 -19.98 -12.94 17.03
N SER A 174 -20.04 -12.65 18.33
CA SER A 174 -21.11 -13.16 19.21
C SER A 174 -21.31 -14.68 19.08
N SER A 175 -20.20 -15.44 19.08
CA SER A 175 -20.15 -16.90 18.91
C SER A 175 -20.53 -17.44 17.52
N ILE A 176 -20.79 -16.57 16.54
CA ILE A 176 -21.05 -16.97 15.16
C ILE A 176 -19.71 -16.99 14.40
N PRO A 177 -19.25 -18.16 13.92
CA PRO A 177 -18.09 -18.23 13.05
C PRO A 177 -18.36 -17.45 11.76
N ALA A 178 -17.45 -16.55 11.44
CA ALA A 178 -17.58 -15.67 10.30
C ALA A 178 -16.23 -15.52 9.60
N GLN A 179 -16.30 -15.38 8.27
CA GLN A 179 -15.16 -15.10 7.41
C GLN A 179 -15.49 -13.90 6.55
N VAL A 180 -14.61 -12.90 6.52
CA VAL A 180 -14.73 -11.75 5.62
C VAL A 180 -13.59 -11.79 4.62
N SER A 181 -13.97 -11.52 3.37
CA SER A 181 -13.10 -11.61 2.21
C SER A 181 -13.34 -10.48 1.24
N LEU A 182 -12.32 -10.12 0.47
CA LEU A 182 -12.43 -9.29 -0.71
C LEU A 182 -12.55 -10.18 -1.93
N ARG A 183 -13.51 -9.89 -2.81
CA ARG A 183 -13.65 -10.51 -4.12
C ARG A 183 -13.36 -9.49 -5.19
N PHE A 184 -12.49 -9.84 -6.12
CA PHE A 184 -12.09 -9.02 -7.25
C PHE A 184 -12.65 -9.61 -8.54
N GLU A 185 -13.16 -8.76 -9.42
CA GLU A 185 -13.68 -9.13 -10.73
C GLU A 185 -13.39 -8.03 -11.75
N ARG A 186 -13.15 -8.38 -13.01
CA ARG A 186 -13.15 -7.41 -14.10
C ARG A 186 -14.57 -7.15 -14.58
N ASP A 187 -15.01 -5.90 -14.57
CA ASP A 187 -16.35 -5.50 -15.02
C ASP A 187 -16.40 -5.23 -16.53
N SER A 188 -15.37 -4.56 -17.02
CA SER A 188 -15.18 -4.21 -18.42
C SER A 188 -13.68 -4.06 -18.67
N ASP A 189 -13.30 -3.80 -19.93
CA ASP A 189 -11.92 -3.42 -20.25
C ASP A 189 -11.50 -2.22 -19.38
N SER A 190 -10.32 -2.35 -18.77
CA SER A 190 -9.71 -1.39 -17.85
C SER A 190 -10.47 -1.10 -16.55
N LEU A 191 -11.55 -1.83 -16.20
CA LEU A 191 -12.28 -1.63 -14.93
C LEU A 191 -12.26 -2.89 -14.06
N VAL A 192 -11.54 -2.83 -12.95
CA VAL A 192 -11.51 -3.85 -11.91
C VAL A 192 -12.40 -3.40 -10.76
N LEU A 193 -13.29 -4.28 -10.32
CA LEU A 193 -14.17 -4.05 -9.20
C LEU A 193 -13.84 -4.93 -8.01
N TYR A 194 -14.07 -4.40 -6.81
CA TYR A 194 -13.97 -5.17 -5.58
C TYR A 194 -15.26 -5.14 -4.74
N ARG A 195 -15.51 -6.24 -4.01
CA ARG A 195 -16.64 -6.42 -3.08
C ARG A 195 -16.17 -7.05 -1.79
N PHE A 196 -16.84 -6.72 -0.69
CA PHE A 196 -16.71 -7.45 0.57
C PHE A 196 -17.69 -8.61 0.57
N CYS A 197 -17.19 -9.82 0.81
CA CYS A 197 -18.00 -11.02 0.94
C CYS A 197 -17.87 -11.57 2.36
N VAL A 198 -19.00 -11.74 3.03
CA VAL A 198 -19.10 -12.34 4.37
C VAL A 198 -19.69 -13.73 4.23
N GLU A 199 -19.02 -14.68 4.84
CA GLU A 199 -19.46 -16.07 4.94
C GLU A 199 -19.70 -16.41 6.40
N VAL A 200 -20.93 -16.83 6.70
CA VAL A 200 -21.43 -17.17 8.05
C VAL A 200 -22.17 -18.50 8.03
N THR A 201 -22.27 -19.17 9.18
CA THR A 201 -23.10 -20.37 9.31
C THR A 201 -24.60 -20.04 9.14
N PRO A 202 -25.41 -20.92 8.54
CA PRO A 202 -26.77 -20.59 8.11
C PRO A 202 -27.76 -20.33 9.25
N GLU A 203 -27.46 -20.75 10.48
CA GLU A 203 -28.46 -20.78 11.56
C GLU A 203 -28.82 -19.41 12.13
N VAL A 204 -28.03 -18.35 11.94
CA VAL A 204 -28.26 -17.05 12.60
C VAL A 204 -27.82 -15.88 11.72
N VAL A 205 -28.67 -15.43 10.79
CA VAL A 205 -28.29 -14.25 9.99
C VAL A 205 -29.46 -13.36 9.61
N ASN A 206 -29.73 -12.35 10.45
CA ASN A 206 -30.41 -11.14 10.00
C ASN A 206 -29.39 -10.26 9.24
N GLU A 207 -29.84 -9.55 8.21
CA GLU A 207 -29.03 -8.62 7.40
C GLU A 207 -28.25 -7.60 8.24
N THR A 208 -28.82 -7.15 9.37
CA THR A 208 -28.14 -6.26 10.33
C THR A 208 -26.85 -6.85 10.87
N VAL A 209 -26.82 -8.16 11.17
CA VAL A 209 -25.62 -8.85 11.69
C VAL A 209 -24.52 -8.92 10.63
N LEU A 210 -24.89 -9.13 9.37
CA LEU A 210 -23.92 -9.12 8.25
C LEU A 210 -23.29 -7.75 8.07
N LEU A 211 -24.07 -6.67 8.13
CA LEU A 211 -23.55 -5.32 8.00
C LEU A 211 -22.61 -4.95 9.16
N LEU A 212 -22.96 -5.36 10.40
CA LEU A 212 -22.07 -5.18 11.55
C LEU A 212 -20.77 -5.97 11.40
N LEU A 213 -20.82 -7.21 10.90
CA LEU A 213 -19.64 -8.00 10.58
C LEU A 213 -18.76 -7.35 9.52
N VAL A 214 -19.34 -6.79 8.45
CA VAL A 214 -18.57 -6.03 7.44
C VAL A 214 -17.95 -4.80 8.07
N LYS A 215 -18.68 -4.01 8.87
CA LYS A 215 -18.14 -2.84 9.56
C LYS A 215 -16.99 -3.24 10.49
N ALA A 216 -17.18 -4.26 11.30
CA ALA A 216 -16.15 -4.79 12.20
C ALA A 216 -14.92 -5.23 11.41
N ALA A 217 -15.10 -5.98 10.32
CA ALA A 217 -13.99 -6.42 9.48
C ALA A 217 -13.29 -5.27 8.75
N ILE A 218 -14.00 -4.23 8.31
CA ILE A 218 -13.40 -3.01 7.74
C ILE A 218 -12.58 -2.29 8.81
N VAL A 219 -13.14 -2.11 10.00
CA VAL A 219 -12.43 -1.49 11.13
C VAL A 219 -11.22 -2.34 11.49
N THR A 220 -11.34 -3.66 11.56
CA THR A 220 -10.21 -4.58 11.75
C THR A 220 -9.19 -4.39 10.63
N LEU A 221 -9.57 -4.39 9.35
CA LEU A 221 -8.65 -4.17 8.23
C LEU A 221 -7.87 -2.85 8.37
N ILE A 222 -8.52 -1.79 8.88
CA ILE A 222 -7.92 -0.48 9.12
C ILE A 222 -7.05 -0.45 10.39
N LEU A 223 -7.42 -1.18 11.44
CA LEU A 223 -6.67 -1.24 12.70
C LEU A 223 -5.50 -2.23 12.61
N THR A 224 -5.64 -3.27 11.81
CA THR A 224 -4.66 -4.34 11.58
C THR A 224 -3.96 -4.15 10.25
N ARG A 225 -3.74 -2.90 9.80
CA ARG A 225 -3.20 -2.48 8.47
C ARG A 225 -2.03 -3.30 7.89
N GLY A 226 -1.36 -4.16 8.66
CA GLY A 226 -0.39 -5.12 8.15
C GLY A 226 -0.93 -6.52 7.75
N ALA A 227 -2.01 -7.04 8.34
CA ALA A 227 -2.39 -8.46 8.20
C ALA A 227 -2.96 -8.88 6.82
N ALA A 228 -3.43 -7.93 6.00
CA ALA A 228 -4.00 -8.24 4.69
C ALA A 228 -2.95 -8.40 3.56
N ILE A 229 -1.69 -8.02 3.79
CA ILE A 229 -0.60 -8.17 2.81
C ILE A 229 0.03 -9.58 2.86
N GLY A 230 -0.33 -10.36 3.87
CA GLY A 230 0.36 -11.59 4.25
C GLY A 230 0.34 -12.78 3.29
N VAL A 231 -0.48 -12.75 2.24
CA VAL A 231 -0.69 -13.90 1.35
C VAL A 231 0.10 -13.80 0.03
N LEU A 232 0.95 -12.78 -0.13
CA LEU A 232 1.78 -12.59 -1.34
C LEU A 232 3.26 -13.01 -1.18
N VAL A 233 3.60 -13.68 -0.07
CA VAL A 233 4.97 -13.68 0.46
C VAL A 233 5.88 -14.86 0.08
N PRO A 234 5.50 -16.01 -0.50
CA PRO A 234 6.53 -16.99 -0.88
C PRO A 234 7.52 -16.42 -1.90
N ALA A 235 7.05 -15.55 -2.81
CA ALA A 235 7.91 -14.77 -3.68
C ALA A 235 8.49 -13.53 -2.96
N ALA A 236 7.66 -12.75 -2.24
CA ALA A 236 8.15 -11.54 -1.58
C ALA A 236 9.24 -11.81 -0.52
N ALA A 237 9.22 -12.92 0.22
CA ALA A 237 10.21 -13.25 1.26
C ALA A 237 11.65 -13.36 0.76
N ALA A 238 11.86 -13.82 -0.48
CA ALA A 238 13.17 -13.80 -1.11
C ALA A 238 13.59 -12.37 -1.54
N TYR A 239 12.62 -11.53 -1.90
CA TYR A 239 12.84 -10.13 -2.31
C TYR A 239 12.91 -9.13 -1.13
N LEU A 240 12.39 -9.50 0.04
CA LEU A 240 12.51 -8.73 1.30
C LEU A 240 13.96 -8.60 1.79
N LEU A 241 14.88 -9.45 1.32
CA LEU A 241 16.32 -9.32 1.59
C LEU A 241 16.93 -8.02 1.01
N PHE A 242 16.23 -7.37 0.08
CA PHE A 242 16.64 -6.15 -0.63
C PHE A 242 15.92 -4.87 -0.16
N MET A 243 14.97 -4.95 0.79
CA MET A 243 14.42 -3.73 1.41
C MET A 243 15.50 -3.04 2.23
N ARG A 244 15.65 -1.73 2.02
CA ARG A 244 16.37 -0.90 2.98
C ARG A 244 15.46 -0.73 4.17
N SER A 245 15.87 -1.23 5.33
CA SER A 245 15.15 -0.97 6.58
C SER A 245 14.88 0.55 6.73
N PRO A 246 13.68 0.96 7.20
CA PRO A 246 13.40 2.33 7.63
C PRO A 246 14.33 2.83 8.73
N LEU A 247 15.00 1.89 9.41
CA LEU A 247 16.01 2.22 10.38
C LEU A 247 17.14 3.01 9.72
N LEU A 248 17.19 4.32 9.98
CA LEU A 248 18.17 5.25 9.42
C LEU A 248 19.48 5.23 10.23
N GLY A 249 19.37 5.09 11.56
CA GLY A 249 20.48 5.04 12.51
C GLY A 249 20.47 3.77 13.36
N SER A 250 21.62 3.40 13.92
CA SER A 250 21.71 2.21 14.77
C SER A 250 21.03 2.42 16.13
N VAL A 251 20.41 1.37 16.68
CA VAL A 251 19.67 1.39 17.95
C VAL A 251 20.19 0.32 18.90
N GLY A 252 20.37 0.67 20.16
CA GLY A 252 20.79 -0.23 21.22
C GLY A 252 22.15 0.16 21.81
N GLN A 253 22.92 -0.86 22.18
CA GLN A 253 24.20 -0.65 22.86
C GLN A 253 25.20 0.07 21.95
N ASN A 254 25.62 1.27 22.36
CA ASN A 254 26.51 2.14 21.59
C ASN A 254 25.96 2.54 20.20
N GLY A 255 24.65 2.42 19.98
CA GLY A 255 23.99 2.88 18.76
C GLY A 255 23.84 4.41 18.72
N ALA A 256 23.50 4.94 17.55
CA ALA A 256 23.14 6.35 17.38
C ALA A 256 21.89 6.73 18.20
N ASN A 257 20.99 5.77 18.39
CA ASN A 257 19.82 5.87 19.26
C ASN A 257 18.91 7.06 18.92
N GLY A 258 18.73 7.32 17.62
CA GLY A 258 17.73 8.26 17.14
C GLY A 258 16.34 7.90 17.67
N ARG A 259 15.56 8.90 18.10
CA ARG A 259 14.27 8.66 18.79
C ARG A 259 13.28 7.86 17.94
N ALA A 260 13.18 8.19 16.65
CA ALA A 260 12.28 7.53 15.71
C ALA A 260 12.73 6.08 15.42
N ASP A 261 14.02 5.87 15.14
CA ASP A 261 14.63 4.54 14.97
C ASP A 261 14.41 3.66 16.22
N ALA A 262 14.58 4.25 17.41
CA ALA A 262 14.39 3.54 18.67
C ALA A 262 12.92 3.14 18.88
N LYS A 263 11.95 4.02 18.57
CA LYS A 263 10.52 3.66 18.60
C LYS A 263 10.24 2.53 17.63
N TYR A 264 10.77 2.60 16.41
CA TYR A 264 10.60 1.56 15.41
C TYR A 264 11.13 0.21 15.90
N ALA A 265 12.36 0.18 16.41
CA ALA A 265 12.95 -1.02 17.01
C ALA A 265 12.12 -1.55 18.20
N GLN A 266 11.64 -0.68 19.10
CA GLN A 266 10.81 -1.06 20.25
C GLN A 266 9.48 -1.69 19.81
N ARG A 267 8.82 -1.17 18.76
CA ARG A 267 7.59 -1.74 18.19
C ARG A 267 7.84 -3.14 17.63
N LEU A 268 8.88 -3.30 16.82
CA LEU A 268 9.25 -4.60 16.26
C LEU A 268 9.62 -5.63 17.36
N LEU A 269 10.35 -5.20 18.39
CA LEU A 269 10.65 -6.04 19.55
C LEU A 269 9.38 -6.45 20.29
N ASN A 270 8.45 -5.53 20.54
CA ASN A 270 7.18 -5.85 21.20
C ASN A 270 6.36 -6.86 20.41
N GLN A 271 6.32 -6.74 19.07
CA GLN A 271 5.69 -7.73 18.20
C GLN A 271 6.27 -9.12 18.40
N TRP A 272 7.60 -9.23 18.52
CA TRP A 272 8.27 -10.51 18.75
C TRP A 272 8.10 -11.04 20.18
N ARG A 273 8.06 -10.13 21.17
CA ARG A 273 8.00 -10.43 22.62
C ARG A 273 6.61 -10.88 23.08
N ALA A 274 5.55 -10.22 22.62
CA ALA A 274 4.17 -10.48 23.02
C ALA A 274 3.75 -11.96 22.91
N PRO A 275 3.86 -12.63 21.73
CA PRO A 275 3.46 -14.03 21.59
C PRO A 275 4.32 -15.01 22.38
N ARG A 276 5.45 -14.56 22.94
CA ARG A 276 6.35 -15.36 23.79
C ARG A 276 6.13 -15.12 25.29
N GLY A 277 5.13 -14.32 25.66
CA GLY A 277 4.85 -13.97 27.07
C GLY A 277 5.98 -13.16 27.72
N LEU A 278 6.82 -12.49 26.93
CA LEU A 278 7.90 -11.66 27.44
C LEU A 278 7.37 -10.25 27.79
N PRO A 279 7.90 -9.58 28.83
CA PRO A 279 7.47 -8.24 29.20
C PRO A 279 7.64 -7.24 28.03
N LEU A 280 6.59 -6.49 27.72
CA LEU A 280 6.61 -5.48 26.66
C LEU A 280 7.48 -4.26 27.07
N LEU A 281 8.11 -3.65 26.07
CA LEU A 281 8.85 -2.40 26.19
C LEU A 281 7.89 -1.21 26.10
N ALA A 282 8.23 -0.12 26.78
CA ALA A 282 7.66 1.18 26.45
C ALA A 282 8.18 1.60 25.05
N VAL A 283 7.29 2.18 24.23
CA VAL A 283 7.64 2.71 22.90
C VAL A 283 7.88 4.22 23.00
N ASP A 284 8.88 4.59 23.78
CA ASP A 284 9.21 5.98 24.11
C ASP A 284 10.29 6.59 23.20
N GLY A 285 10.96 5.75 22.41
CA GLY A 285 12.12 6.13 21.60
C GLY A 285 13.40 6.29 22.40
N VAL A 286 13.45 5.76 23.63
CA VAL A 286 14.62 5.80 24.50
C VAL A 286 15.13 4.36 24.71
N PRO A 287 16.20 3.95 24.03
CA PRO A 287 16.71 2.58 24.09
C PRO A 287 17.55 2.33 25.37
N GLY A 288 16.88 2.33 26.53
CA GLY A 288 17.50 2.03 27.83
C GLY A 288 17.82 0.55 28.04
N ASN A 289 18.21 0.19 29.27
CA ASN A 289 18.63 -1.17 29.63
C ASN A 289 17.60 -2.26 29.25
N ASN A 290 16.31 -1.96 29.34
CA ASN A 290 15.25 -2.89 28.97
C ASN A 290 15.22 -3.15 27.46
N THR A 291 15.33 -2.10 26.64
CA THR A 291 15.41 -2.21 25.18
C THR A 291 16.66 -2.97 24.76
N ILE A 292 17.83 -2.63 25.33
CA ILE A 292 19.10 -3.33 25.03
C ILE A 292 19.02 -4.81 25.42
N THR A 293 18.43 -5.13 26.57
CA THR A 293 18.21 -6.52 26.99
C THR A 293 17.29 -7.24 26.01
N ALA A 294 16.20 -6.60 25.59
CA ALA A 294 15.29 -7.16 24.60
C ALA A 294 15.95 -7.37 23.23
N ILE A 295 16.85 -6.49 22.79
CA ILE A 295 17.65 -6.69 21.58
C ILE A 295 18.51 -7.95 21.71
N ARG A 296 19.20 -8.12 22.84
CA ARG A 296 20.03 -9.32 23.07
C ARG A 296 19.21 -10.59 23.17
N ASP A 297 18.05 -10.54 23.81
CA ASP A 297 17.12 -11.67 23.89
C ASP A 297 16.67 -12.09 22.48
N PHE A 298 16.29 -11.12 21.67
CA PHE A 298 15.94 -11.32 20.26
C PHE A 298 17.11 -11.95 19.50
N GLN A 299 18.30 -11.36 19.61
CA GLN A 299 19.49 -11.82 18.90
C GLN A 299 19.89 -13.24 19.28
N ARG A 300 19.82 -13.62 20.56
CA ARG A 300 20.09 -15.00 21.00
C ARG A 300 19.13 -16.00 20.37
N ALA A 301 17.86 -15.63 20.23
CA ALA A 301 16.82 -16.50 19.73
C ALA A 301 16.81 -16.59 18.20
N GLU A 302 17.01 -15.47 17.50
CA GLU A 302 16.73 -15.37 16.06
C GLU A 302 17.99 -15.14 15.22
N THR A 303 19.08 -14.62 15.80
CA THR A 303 20.34 -14.31 15.10
C THR A 303 21.58 -14.62 15.95
N PRO A 304 21.76 -15.87 16.42
CA PRO A 304 22.69 -16.21 17.51
C PRO A 304 24.18 -15.92 17.22
N ALA A 305 24.56 -15.71 15.96
CA ALA A 305 25.91 -15.31 15.59
C ALA A 305 26.23 -13.83 15.90
N TRP A 306 25.23 -13.00 16.25
CA TRP A 306 25.38 -11.55 16.48
C TRP A 306 24.60 -11.13 17.74
N VAL A 307 25.16 -11.38 18.93
CA VAL A 307 24.54 -11.03 20.23
C VAL A 307 25.32 -9.88 20.89
N ASP A 308 25.24 -8.71 20.31
CA ASP A 308 25.93 -7.49 20.74
C ASP A 308 25.00 -6.45 21.38
N GLY A 309 23.69 -6.64 21.29
CA GLY A 309 22.71 -5.66 21.77
C GLY A 309 22.57 -4.44 20.86
N LEU A 310 23.01 -4.52 19.59
CA LEU A 310 22.95 -3.45 18.60
C LEU A 310 22.12 -3.88 17.38
N ILE A 311 21.21 -3.00 16.98
CA ILE A 311 20.47 -3.08 15.73
C ILE A 311 21.08 -2.04 14.79
N GLU A 312 21.62 -2.48 13.66
CA GLU A 312 22.20 -1.60 12.65
C GLU A 312 21.38 -1.63 11.35
N PRO A 313 21.26 -0.49 10.63
CA PRO A 313 20.62 -0.43 9.32
C PRO A 313 21.18 -1.48 8.35
N GLY A 314 20.29 -2.26 7.71
CA GLY A 314 20.65 -3.26 6.71
C GLY A 314 21.38 -4.51 7.22
N ARG A 315 21.62 -4.65 8.53
CA ARG A 315 22.24 -5.85 9.12
C ARG A 315 21.22 -6.95 9.45
N ASN A 316 21.76 -8.11 9.85
CA ASN A 316 20.96 -9.32 10.07
C ASN A 316 19.91 -9.17 11.16
N THR A 317 20.19 -8.44 12.24
CA THR A 317 19.24 -8.22 13.34
C THR A 317 17.96 -7.55 12.82
N ILE A 318 18.07 -6.39 12.16
CA ILE A 318 16.89 -5.65 11.70
C ILE A 318 16.15 -6.38 10.57
N LYS A 319 16.89 -6.98 9.62
CA LYS A 319 16.30 -7.80 8.56
C LYS A 319 15.46 -8.94 9.13
N ARG A 320 15.96 -9.60 10.18
CA ARG A 320 15.24 -10.70 10.84
C ARG A 320 14.02 -10.19 11.62
N MET A 321 14.13 -9.06 12.33
CA MET A 321 13.00 -8.45 13.03
C MET A 321 11.87 -8.08 12.06
N GLU A 322 12.20 -7.42 10.96
CA GLU A 322 11.25 -7.03 9.91
C GLU A 322 10.62 -8.25 9.24
N THR A 323 11.42 -9.27 8.92
CA THR A 323 10.92 -10.54 8.38
C THR A 323 9.90 -11.19 9.33
N LEU A 324 10.20 -11.24 10.63
CA LEU A 324 9.30 -11.83 11.63
C LEU A 324 8.04 -10.99 11.85
N PHE A 325 8.18 -9.66 11.86
CA PHE A 325 7.06 -8.75 11.90
C PHE A 325 6.13 -9.01 10.72
N LEU A 326 6.64 -9.01 9.50
CA LEU A 326 5.88 -9.26 8.29
C LEU A 326 5.23 -10.65 8.29
N ASN A 327 5.94 -11.69 8.74
CA ASN A 327 5.36 -13.03 8.89
C ASN A 327 4.22 -13.05 9.92
N SER A 328 4.35 -12.33 11.02
CA SER A 328 3.32 -12.27 12.06
C SER A 328 2.04 -11.57 11.59
N LEU A 329 2.14 -10.74 10.55
CA LEU A 329 0.96 -10.15 9.90
C LEU A 329 0.06 -11.25 9.30
N ASN A 330 0.63 -12.37 8.85
CA ASN A 330 -0.12 -13.50 8.29
C ASN A 330 -0.97 -14.22 9.33
N ASP A 331 -0.50 -14.25 10.58
CA ASP A 331 -1.10 -15.00 11.67
C ASP A 331 -2.20 -14.20 12.41
N GLY A 332 -2.43 -12.96 11.98
CA GLY A 332 -3.34 -12.01 12.61
C GLY A 332 -2.61 -11.11 13.61
N PHE A 333 -2.90 -9.81 13.55
CA PHE A 333 -2.29 -8.82 14.44
C PHE A 333 -2.90 -8.88 15.85
N ASP A 334 -2.08 -9.07 16.89
CA ASP A 334 -2.52 -9.01 18.28
C ASP A 334 -2.69 -7.55 18.72
N ALA A 335 -3.94 -7.10 18.80
CA ALA A 335 -4.30 -5.73 19.17
C ALA A 335 -3.91 -5.35 20.62
N SER A 336 -3.49 -6.30 21.45
CA SER A 336 -2.96 -6.01 22.79
C SER A 336 -1.56 -5.36 22.77
N ILE A 337 -0.91 -5.35 21.61
CA ILE A 337 0.43 -4.76 21.39
C ILE A 337 0.38 -3.24 21.29
N ILE A 338 -0.79 -2.66 20.98
CA ILE A 338 -1.03 -1.22 21.03
C ILE A 338 -1.43 -0.88 22.47
N ASN A 339 -0.57 -0.13 23.16
CA ASN A 339 -0.74 0.17 24.57
C ASN A 339 -2.06 0.94 24.79
N ASP A 340 -2.83 0.64 25.84
CA ASP A 340 -4.16 1.24 26.08
C ASP A 340 -4.14 2.78 26.22
N GLY A 341 -2.96 3.36 26.52
CA GLY A 341 -2.72 4.80 26.51
C GLY A 341 -2.73 5.45 25.12
N GLU A 342 -2.41 4.71 24.05
CA GLU A 342 -2.35 5.20 22.67
C GLU A 342 -3.74 5.20 21.97
N ARG A 343 -4.76 4.60 22.61
CA ARG A 343 -6.08 4.38 22.01
C ARG A 343 -7.06 5.57 22.15
N ARG A 344 -6.73 6.61 22.95
CA ARG A 344 -7.67 7.69 23.34
C ARG A 344 -7.47 9.04 22.64
N GLU A 345 -6.52 9.17 21.73
CA GLU A 345 -6.15 10.46 21.11
C GLU A 345 -6.45 10.49 19.60
N TRP A 346 -7.49 9.79 19.17
CA TRP A 346 -7.81 9.56 17.74
C TRP A 346 -8.68 10.64 17.09
N VAL A 347 -8.92 11.80 17.73
CA VAL A 347 -10.00 12.73 17.29
C VAL A 347 -9.58 14.15 16.93
N ASP A 348 -8.41 14.68 17.28
CA ASP A 348 -8.07 16.06 16.88
C ASP A 348 -6.59 16.20 16.53
N ASP A 349 -6.23 16.17 15.23
CA ASP A 349 -5.36 17.20 14.64
C ASP A 349 -5.13 17.02 13.12
N VAL A 350 -5.91 17.76 12.32
CA VAL A 350 -5.70 17.96 10.87
C VAL A 350 -4.91 19.28 10.62
N THR A 351 -4.51 19.99 11.68
CA THR A 351 -4.08 21.38 11.58
C THR A 351 -2.56 21.55 11.44
N TYR A 352 -1.75 20.55 11.77
CA TYR A 352 -0.28 20.71 11.83
C TYR A 352 0.43 20.56 10.46
N ALA A 353 -0.17 19.84 9.50
CA ALA A 353 0.42 19.59 8.19
C ALA A 353 0.47 20.84 7.27
N ALA A 354 -0.25 21.91 7.61
CA ALA A 354 -0.26 23.15 6.81
C ALA A 354 0.94 24.08 7.06
N ALA A 355 1.73 23.85 8.12
CA ALA A 355 2.81 24.77 8.51
C ALA A 355 4.18 24.47 7.87
N LEU A 356 4.38 23.30 7.27
CA LEU A 356 5.67 22.85 6.73
C LEU A 356 5.90 23.17 5.24
N LEU A 357 4.92 23.77 4.55
CA LEU A 357 4.96 24.02 3.09
C LEU A 357 5.33 25.46 2.68
N ALA A 358 6.09 26.20 3.49
CA ALA A 358 6.64 27.49 3.07
C ALA A 358 7.85 27.30 2.12
N PRO A 359 7.88 27.95 0.93
CA PRO A 359 8.87 27.66 -0.10
C PRO A 359 10.19 28.42 0.13
N GLY A 360 11.32 27.71 0.08
CA GLY A 360 12.65 28.31 0.07
C GLY A 360 13.76 27.31 -0.25
N ASN A 361 14.47 27.58 -1.35
CA ASN A 361 15.72 26.98 -1.83
C ASN A 361 15.60 25.73 -2.73
N GLN A 362 15.72 25.96 -4.04
CA GLN A 362 16.05 24.94 -5.04
C GLN A 362 17.55 25.02 -5.37
N ASP A 363 18.26 23.90 -5.27
CA ASP A 363 19.61 23.74 -5.80
C ASP A 363 19.60 23.42 -7.30
N PRO A 364 20.65 23.79 -8.06
CA PRO A 364 20.72 23.56 -9.49
C PRO A 364 20.99 22.09 -9.85
N ALA A 365 20.40 21.65 -10.97
CA ALA A 365 20.47 20.29 -11.48
C ALA A 365 21.90 19.85 -11.88
N PRO A 366 22.27 18.57 -11.63
CA PRO A 366 23.56 18.04 -12.03
C PRO A 366 23.66 17.83 -13.56
N ALA A 367 24.88 17.97 -14.07
CA ALA A 367 25.23 17.76 -15.48
C ALA A 367 25.13 16.29 -15.91
N PRO A 368 24.85 16.00 -17.20
CA PRO A 368 24.60 14.65 -17.68
C PRO A 368 25.88 13.84 -17.78
N GLY A 369 26.04 12.85 -16.89
CA GLY A 369 26.99 11.75 -17.00
C GLY A 369 26.29 10.47 -17.46
N GLU A 370 27.00 9.67 -18.26
CA GLU A 370 26.55 8.41 -18.84
C GLU A 370 26.09 7.43 -17.73
N ALA A 371 24.78 7.19 -17.67
CA ALA A 371 24.18 6.35 -16.64
C ALA A 371 24.47 4.88 -16.92
N VAL A 372 25.24 4.25 -16.04
CA VAL A 372 25.36 2.80 -15.97
C VAL A 372 23.98 2.25 -15.59
N VAL A 373 23.36 1.52 -16.52
CA VAL A 373 22.07 0.84 -16.33
C VAL A 373 22.27 -0.28 -15.33
N VAL A 374 21.97 -0.01 -14.06
CA VAL A 374 21.74 -1.04 -13.05
C VAL A 374 20.23 -1.33 -13.08
N PRO A 375 19.79 -2.55 -13.43
CA PRO A 375 18.37 -2.92 -13.39
C PRO A 375 17.87 -2.72 -11.95
N ILE A 376 16.91 -1.82 -11.76
CA ILE A 376 16.20 -1.73 -10.48
C ILE A 376 14.99 -2.64 -10.60
N GLU A 377 14.93 -3.62 -9.71
CA GLU A 377 13.91 -4.66 -9.76
C GLU A 377 12.50 -4.10 -9.49
N PRO A 378 11.45 -4.65 -10.14
CA PRO A 378 10.03 -4.30 -9.91
C PRO A 378 9.59 -4.25 -8.44
N ASN A 379 10.35 -4.95 -7.62
CA ASN A 379 10.17 -5.07 -6.19
C ASN A 379 10.35 -3.72 -5.47
N ALA A 380 11.08 -2.75 -6.04
CA ALA A 380 11.33 -1.44 -5.42
C ALA A 380 10.07 -0.64 -5.07
N VAL A 381 8.94 -0.78 -5.78
CA VAL A 381 7.72 0.03 -5.52
C VAL A 381 6.73 -0.63 -4.57
N VAL A 382 6.64 -1.97 -4.56
CA VAL A 382 6.01 -2.69 -3.43
C VAL A 382 6.81 -2.43 -2.15
N VAL A 383 8.13 -2.36 -2.30
CA VAL A 383 9.04 -1.91 -1.24
C VAL A 383 8.79 -0.46 -0.89
N THR A 384 8.60 0.50 -1.81
CA THR A 384 8.30 1.91 -1.46
C THR A 384 6.97 2.07 -0.71
N GLU A 385 5.92 1.33 -1.06
CA GLU A 385 4.63 1.40 -0.35
C GLU A 385 4.67 0.68 1.02
N LEU A 386 5.33 -0.48 1.12
CA LEU A 386 5.60 -1.11 2.42
C LEU A 386 6.56 -0.27 3.27
N GLN A 387 7.56 0.34 2.66
CA GLN A 387 8.49 1.27 3.26
C GLN A 387 7.74 2.50 3.75
N GLN A 388 6.78 3.04 3.01
CA GLN A 388 5.91 4.12 3.48
C GLN A 388 5.00 3.69 4.64
N ILE A 389 4.52 2.44 4.67
CA ILE A 389 3.80 1.89 5.83
C ILE A 389 4.73 1.84 7.05
N LEU A 390 5.98 1.42 6.85
CA LEU A 390 6.98 1.37 7.90
C LEU A 390 7.49 2.77 8.31
N ASP A 391 7.62 3.71 7.37
CA ASP A 391 8.00 5.11 7.58
C ASP A 391 6.87 5.84 8.31
N MET A 392 5.59 5.61 7.97
CA MET A 392 4.45 6.11 8.75
C MET A 392 4.44 5.56 10.17
N VAL A 393 4.87 4.31 10.39
CA VAL A 393 5.01 3.72 11.73
C VAL A 393 6.23 4.31 12.47
N HIS A 394 7.29 4.65 11.75
CA HIS A 394 8.51 5.28 12.25
C HIS A 394 8.29 6.77 12.62
N ASP A 395 7.56 7.51 11.78
CA ASP A 395 7.36 8.97 11.86
C ASP A 395 6.12 9.38 12.67
N ALA A 396 5.21 8.45 12.97
CA ALA A 396 4.07 8.76 13.83
C ALA A 396 4.54 9.09 15.26
N ASP A 397 4.44 10.36 15.64
CA ASP A 397 4.77 10.83 16.98
C ASP A 397 3.58 10.64 17.93
N PHE A 398 3.57 9.51 18.63
CA PHE A 398 2.58 9.18 19.67
C PHE A 398 2.98 9.76 21.04
N GLY A 399 3.23 11.07 21.10
CA GLY A 399 3.65 11.74 22.33
C GLY A 399 2.60 11.66 23.45
N PRO A 400 2.98 11.66 24.73
CA PRO A 400 2.03 11.88 25.83
C PRO A 400 1.65 13.36 25.92
N ASN A 401 0.35 13.62 26.10
CA ASN A 401 -0.26 14.93 26.38
C ASN A 401 0.63 15.89 27.20
N GLN A 402 0.71 17.14 26.73
CA GLN A 402 0.61 18.30 27.63
C GLN A 402 -0.83 18.79 27.66
#